data_AF-A0A7Y8IBT3-F1
#
_entry.id   AF-A0A7Y8IBT3-F1
#
_cell.length_a   1.000
_cell.length_b   1.000
_cell.length_c   1.000
_cell.angle_alpha   90.00
_cell.angle_beta   90.00
_cell.angle_gamma   90.00
#
_symmetry.space_group_name_H-M   'P 1'
#
loop_
_entity.id
_entity.type
_entity.pdbx_description
1 polymer ?
#
loop_
_entity_poly.entity_id
_entity_poly.type
_entity_poly.pdbx_seq_one_letter_code
_entity_poly.pdbx_strand_id
1 'polypeptide(L)'
;MGYRKIFLGLVILLFTWASVVMAEDYNLQYFLAKASSEKGELSKSESKELINRINEVVEKARKIHTKLTHAIQTGEVEILYQDGRFWMSKLEEDQRSIEEGIQQIKLLRERPTHLMASIRLYKSLKDLSSNFNAYNNMPLFSGLVGDLAPEMELWVDPVFYKLHLLPLAKLKDVEKAPPQREKKPIPKTKKP
;
A
#
# COMPACT_ATOMS: atom_id res chain seq x y z
N MET A 1 -14.85 53.72 15.79
CA MET A 1 -15.00 53.04 14.48
C MET A 1 -13.76 52.31 13.95
N GLY A 2 -12.60 52.32 14.63
CA GLY A 2 -11.37 51.64 14.14
C GLY A 2 -11.30 50.12 14.39
N TYR A 3 -11.87 49.64 15.50
CA TYR A 3 -11.78 48.22 15.91
C TYR A 3 -12.51 47.25 14.96
N ARG A 4 -13.55 47.72 14.26
CA ARG A 4 -14.35 46.89 13.33
C ARG A 4 -13.57 46.48 12.08
N LYS A 5 -12.59 47.29 11.65
CA LYS A 5 -11.73 46.99 10.49
C LYS A 5 -10.60 46.02 10.83
N ILE A 6 -10.06 46.11 12.05
CA ILE A 6 -9.02 45.20 12.55
C ILE A 6 -9.60 43.79 12.73
N PHE A 7 -10.81 43.69 13.30
CA PHE A 7 -11.48 42.40 13.50
C PHE A 7 -11.80 41.70 12.16
N LEU A 8 -12.25 42.46 11.16
CA LEU A 8 -12.50 41.93 9.81
C LEU A 8 -11.21 41.44 9.13
N GLY A 9 -10.11 42.18 9.27
CA GLY A 9 -8.80 41.75 8.77
C GLY A 9 -8.33 40.45 9.41
N LEU A 10 -8.50 40.31 10.74
CA LEU A 10 -8.11 39.12 11.50
C LEU A 10 -8.95 37.89 11.15
N VAL A 11 -10.26 38.08 10.91
CA VAL A 11 -11.16 37.02 10.43
C VAL A 11 -10.77 36.57 9.02
N ILE A 12 -10.49 37.50 8.10
CA ILE A 12 -10.02 37.16 6.74
C ILE A 12 -8.69 36.41 6.80
N LEU A 13 -7.76 36.84 7.67
CA LEU A 13 -6.46 36.20 7.84
C LEU A 13 -6.58 34.78 8.41
N LEU A 14 -7.49 34.56 9.37
CA LEU A 14 -7.85 33.24 9.90
C LEU A 14 -8.51 32.34 8.85
N PHE A 15 -9.41 32.87 8.02
CA PHE A 15 -10.02 32.11 6.92
C PHE A 15 -9.01 31.75 5.83
N THR A 16 -8.08 32.64 5.48
CA THR A 16 -7.00 32.32 4.54
C THR A 16 -6.03 31.29 5.11
N TRP A 17 -5.77 31.30 6.43
CA TRP A 17 -4.90 30.29 7.05
C TRP A 17 -5.58 28.93 7.15
N ALA A 18 -6.88 28.90 7.46
CA ALA A 18 -7.69 27.69 7.46
C ALA A 18 -7.81 27.08 6.05
N SER A 19 -7.76 27.90 5.00
CA SER A 19 -7.82 27.44 3.60
C SER A 19 -6.52 26.83 3.07
N VAL A 20 -5.38 27.01 3.75
CA VAL A 20 -4.08 26.41 3.37
C VAL A 20 -3.93 24.99 3.92
N VAL A 21 -4.82 24.55 4.81
CA VAL A 21 -5.01 23.12 5.11
C VAL A 21 -6.13 22.61 4.21
N MET A 22 -5.90 22.63 2.89
CA MET A 22 -6.58 21.65 2.05
C MET A 22 -6.03 20.30 2.49
N ALA A 23 -6.80 19.59 3.34
CA ALA A 23 -6.58 18.18 3.57
C ALA A 23 -6.72 17.51 2.19
N GLU A 24 -5.60 17.24 1.54
CA GLU A 24 -5.59 16.37 0.37
C GLU A 24 -6.21 15.05 0.80
N ASP A 25 -7.38 14.73 0.25
CA ASP A 25 -8.07 13.47 0.52
C ASP A 25 -7.30 12.35 -0.18
N TYR A 26 -6.30 11.81 0.51
CA TYR A 26 -5.48 10.68 0.07
C TYR A 26 -6.27 9.36 0.09
N ASN A 27 -7.32 9.29 -0.71
CA ASN A 27 -8.18 8.11 -0.86
C ASN A 27 -7.67 7.20 -2.01
N LEU A 28 -8.32 6.05 -2.21
CA LEU A 28 -7.94 5.11 -3.27
C LEU A 28 -7.97 5.76 -4.67
N GLN A 29 -8.96 6.61 -4.96
CA GLN A 29 -9.09 7.29 -6.25
C GLN A 29 -7.91 8.23 -6.52
N TYR A 30 -7.45 8.95 -5.49
CA TYR A 30 -6.26 9.80 -5.56
C TYR A 30 -5.03 8.98 -6.01
N PHE A 31 -4.78 7.85 -5.34
CA PHE A 31 -3.64 7.01 -5.66
C PHE A 31 -3.79 6.30 -7.01
N LEU A 32 -5.00 5.91 -7.42
CA LEU A 32 -5.24 5.33 -8.74
C LEU A 32 -4.98 6.34 -9.86
N ALA A 33 -5.45 7.57 -9.70
CA ALA A 33 -5.18 8.65 -10.64
C ALA A 33 -3.66 8.90 -10.73
N LYS A 34 -2.97 8.91 -9.58
CA LYS A 34 -1.52 9.09 -9.53
C LYS A 34 -0.75 7.92 -10.15
N ALA A 35 -1.15 6.68 -9.91
CA ALA A 35 -0.56 5.47 -10.50
C ALA A 35 -0.74 5.38 -12.02
N SER A 36 -1.72 6.11 -12.55
CA SER A 36 -1.99 6.22 -13.99
C SER A 36 -1.30 7.42 -14.63
N SER A 37 -0.72 8.32 -13.84
CA SER A 37 -0.03 9.52 -14.33
C SER A 37 1.43 9.24 -14.70
N GLU A 38 1.97 9.98 -15.67
CA GLU A 38 3.38 9.85 -16.08
C GLU A 38 4.37 10.25 -14.96
N LYS A 39 3.97 11.14 -14.06
CA LYS A 39 4.78 11.66 -12.95
C LYS A 39 4.45 10.99 -11.62
N GLY A 40 4.26 9.67 -11.63
CA GLY A 40 3.85 8.84 -10.48
C GLY A 40 4.80 8.81 -9.26
N GLU A 41 5.65 9.82 -9.07
CA GLU A 41 6.50 9.95 -7.90
C GLU A 41 5.70 10.47 -6.69
N LEU A 42 5.83 9.77 -5.58
CA LEU A 42 5.22 10.15 -4.31
C LEU A 42 6.13 11.14 -3.57
N SER A 43 5.54 12.22 -3.08
CA SER A 43 6.16 13.04 -2.05
C SER A 43 6.28 12.25 -0.72
N LYS A 44 7.01 12.82 0.24
CA LYS A 44 7.19 12.17 1.55
C LYS A 44 5.88 11.98 2.32
N SER A 45 4.97 12.96 2.27
CA SER A 45 3.66 12.87 2.93
C SER A 45 2.78 11.82 2.25
N GLU A 46 2.75 11.80 0.92
CA GLU A 46 1.97 10.81 0.15
C GLU A 46 2.49 9.39 0.35
N SER A 47 3.81 9.21 0.40
CA SER A 47 4.41 7.91 0.69
C SER A 47 4.02 7.41 2.09
N LYS A 48 4.08 8.28 3.09
CA LYS A 48 3.62 7.96 4.45
C LYS A 48 2.14 7.58 4.45
N GLU A 49 1.32 8.33 3.73
CA GLU A 49 -0.11 8.11 3.71
C GLU A 49 -0.52 6.86 2.93
N LEU A 50 0.17 6.55 1.82
CA LEU A 50 0.01 5.29 1.12
C LEU A 50 0.19 4.09 2.08
N ILE A 51 1.25 4.11 2.89
CA ILE A 51 1.50 3.05 3.88
C ILE A 51 0.41 3.02 4.96
N ASN A 52 -0.13 4.17 5.37
CA ASN A 52 -1.26 4.22 6.30
C ASN A 52 -2.52 3.60 5.72
N ARG A 53 -2.86 3.92 4.47
CA ARG A 53 -4.03 3.35 3.77
C ARG A 53 -3.90 1.85 3.57
N ILE A 54 -2.71 1.38 3.18
CA ILE A 54 -2.44 -0.06 3.10
C ILE A 54 -2.62 -0.74 4.47
N ASN A 55 -2.16 -0.09 5.55
CA ASN A 55 -2.39 -0.61 6.90
C ASN A 55 -3.88 -0.70 7.25
N GLU A 56 -4.68 0.30 6.91
CA GLU A 56 -6.13 0.25 7.11
C GLU A 56 -6.77 -0.92 6.36
N VAL A 57 -6.34 -1.19 5.13
CA VAL A 57 -6.83 -2.31 4.30
C VAL A 57 -6.45 -3.67 4.91
N VAL A 58 -5.19 -3.83 5.36
CA VAL A 58 -4.74 -5.05 6.06
C VAL A 58 -5.50 -5.25 7.38
N GLU A 59 -5.80 -4.17 8.09
CA GLU A 59 -6.60 -4.22 9.32
C GLU A 59 -8.05 -4.61 9.07
N LYS A 60 -8.67 -4.13 7.98
CA LYS A 60 -9.98 -4.63 7.52
C LYS A 60 -9.90 -6.12 7.19
N ALA A 61 -8.86 -6.55 6.48
CA ALA A 61 -8.66 -7.95 6.11
C ALA A 61 -8.56 -8.85 7.34
N ARG A 62 -7.81 -8.44 8.36
CA ARG A 62 -7.72 -9.15 9.64
C ARG A 62 -9.07 -9.32 10.33
N LYS A 63 -9.91 -8.28 10.33
CA LYS A 63 -11.26 -8.34 10.89
C LYS A 63 -12.15 -9.32 10.14
N ILE A 64 -12.11 -9.30 8.81
CA ILE A 64 -12.90 -10.23 7.98
C ILE A 64 -12.41 -11.67 8.15
N HIS A 65 -11.10 -11.88 8.17
CA HIS A 65 -10.49 -13.17 8.47
C HIS A 65 -10.99 -13.76 9.80
N THR A 66 -11.04 -12.93 10.84
CA THR A 66 -11.56 -13.35 12.16
C THR A 66 -13.04 -13.75 12.07
N LYS A 67 -13.85 -12.98 11.33
CA LYS A 67 -15.27 -13.28 11.12
C LYS A 67 -15.48 -14.58 10.34
N LEU A 68 -14.74 -14.78 9.24
CA LEU A 68 -14.81 -16.00 8.43
C LEU A 68 -14.42 -17.23 9.24
N THR A 69 -13.32 -17.12 9.99
CA THR A 69 -12.85 -18.19 10.88
C THR A 69 -13.93 -18.54 11.91
N HIS A 70 -14.49 -17.52 12.56
CA HIS A 70 -15.56 -17.72 13.54
C HIS A 70 -16.78 -18.40 12.92
N ALA A 71 -17.26 -17.89 11.79
CA ALA A 71 -18.48 -18.37 11.15
C ALA A 71 -18.37 -19.83 10.69
N ILE A 72 -17.18 -20.26 10.25
CA ILE A 72 -16.92 -21.67 9.93
C ILE A 72 -16.87 -22.52 11.21
N GLN A 73 -16.18 -22.05 12.25
CA GLN A 73 -16.00 -22.81 13.49
C GLN A 73 -17.29 -22.99 14.30
N THR A 74 -18.19 -22.00 14.27
CA THR A 74 -19.47 -22.04 14.97
C THR A 74 -20.58 -22.71 14.16
N GLY A 75 -20.35 -22.96 12.87
CA GLY A 75 -21.37 -23.44 11.95
C GLY A 75 -22.42 -22.38 11.60
N GLU A 76 -22.15 -21.09 11.85
CA GLU A 76 -22.98 -19.98 11.33
C GLU A 76 -23.09 -20.05 9.80
N VAL A 77 -22.02 -20.51 9.15
CA VAL A 77 -22.05 -20.90 7.75
C VAL A 77 -22.15 -22.42 7.63
N GLU A 78 -23.24 -22.89 7.06
CA GLU A 78 -23.42 -24.30 6.71
C GLU A 78 -22.55 -24.67 5.51
N ILE A 79 -21.42 -25.32 5.77
CA ILE A 79 -20.55 -25.93 4.76
C ILE A 79 -20.34 -27.41 5.05
N LEU A 80 -20.12 -28.18 3.98
CA LEU A 80 -19.71 -29.58 4.12
C LEU A 80 -18.38 -29.64 4.87
N TYR A 81 -18.20 -30.67 5.70
CA TYR A 81 -17.01 -30.81 6.55
C TYR A 81 -15.69 -30.76 5.77
N GLN A 82 -15.64 -31.39 4.60
CA GLN A 82 -14.45 -31.39 3.74
C GLN A 82 -14.12 -29.99 3.20
N ASP A 83 -15.15 -29.23 2.81
CA ASP A 83 -15.01 -27.85 2.37
C ASP A 83 -14.59 -26.96 3.53
N GLY A 84 -15.12 -27.18 4.73
CA GLY A 84 -14.71 -26.45 5.93
C GLY A 84 -13.25 -26.66 6.29
N ARG A 85 -12.74 -27.88 6.18
CA ARG A 85 -11.30 -28.17 6.35
C ARG A 85 -10.44 -27.44 5.32
N PHE A 86 -10.88 -27.44 4.06
CA PHE A 86 -10.19 -26.73 3.00
C PHE A 86 -10.13 -25.22 3.28
N TRP A 87 -11.27 -24.59 3.57
CA TRP A 87 -11.33 -23.15 3.83
C TRP A 87 -10.58 -22.73 5.10
N MET A 88 -10.64 -23.54 6.16
CA MET A 88 -9.84 -23.30 7.36
C MET A 88 -8.34 -23.30 7.06
N SER A 89 -7.85 -24.23 6.24
CA SER A 89 -6.43 -24.23 5.84
C SER A 89 -6.03 -22.96 5.06
N LYS A 90 -6.95 -22.38 4.27
CA LYS A 90 -6.73 -21.12 3.56
C LYS A 90 -6.72 -19.92 4.50
N LEU A 91 -7.59 -19.90 5.50
CA LEU A 91 -7.59 -18.87 6.53
C LEU A 91 -6.30 -18.94 7.40
N GLU A 92 -5.74 -20.12 7.65
CA GLU A 92 -4.45 -20.25 8.34
C GLU A 92 -3.28 -19.69 7.51
N GLU A 93 -3.30 -19.89 6.19
CA GLU A 93 -2.35 -19.24 5.27
C GLU A 93 -2.48 -17.71 5.31
N ASP A 94 -3.71 -17.20 5.28
CA ASP A 94 -3.97 -15.75 5.33
C ASP A 94 -3.51 -15.10 6.62
N GLN A 95 -3.66 -15.78 7.76
CA GLN A 95 -3.19 -15.26 9.04
C GLN A 95 -1.69 -14.94 8.98
N ARG A 96 -0.89 -15.83 8.36
CA ARG A 96 0.55 -15.60 8.17
C ARG A 96 0.81 -14.41 7.25
N SER A 97 0.06 -14.28 6.15
CA SER A 97 0.17 -13.14 5.23
C SER A 97 -0.19 -11.81 5.90
N ILE A 98 -1.23 -11.79 6.74
CA ILE A 98 -1.66 -10.62 7.53
C ILE A 98 -0.55 -10.21 8.51
N GLU A 99 -0.02 -11.16 9.28
CA GLU A 99 1.03 -10.89 10.26
C GLU A 99 2.31 -10.36 9.61
N GLU A 100 2.76 -11.01 8.53
CA GLU A 100 3.90 -10.55 7.75
C GLU A 100 3.64 -9.14 7.19
N GLY A 101 2.44 -8.90 6.63
CA GLY A 101 2.05 -7.59 6.11
C GLY A 101 2.14 -6.49 7.17
N ILE A 102 1.59 -6.72 8.37
CA ILE A 102 1.66 -5.77 9.49
C ILE A 102 3.12 -5.51 9.91
N GLN A 103 3.95 -6.55 9.98
CA GLN A 103 5.36 -6.40 10.34
C GLN A 103 6.11 -5.57 9.29
N GLN A 104 5.91 -5.83 8.00
CA GLN A 104 6.57 -5.08 6.94
C GLN A 104 6.09 -3.63 6.87
N ILE A 105 4.80 -3.35 7.13
CA ILE A 105 4.27 -1.98 7.24
C ILE A 105 4.97 -1.21 8.37
N LYS A 106 5.14 -1.83 9.56
CA LYS A 106 5.86 -1.20 10.67
C LYS A 106 7.29 -0.84 10.27
N LEU A 107 8.01 -1.78 9.64
CA LEU A 107 9.36 -1.54 9.16
C LEU A 107 9.42 -0.44 8.10
N LEU A 108 8.46 -0.38 7.17
CA LEU A 108 8.42 0.65 6.12
C LEU A 108 8.07 2.03 6.65
N ARG A 109 7.35 2.14 7.78
CA ARG A 109 7.17 3.44 8.47
C ARG A 109 8.48 4.00 9.00
N GLU A 110 9.40 3.13 9.43
CA GLU A 110 10.72 3.51 9.91
C GLU A 110 11.74 3.68 8.77
N ARG A 111 11.66 2.80 7.77
CA ARG A 111 12.59 2.71 6.64
C ARG A 111 11.82 2.62 5.31
N PRO A 112 11.27 3.74 4.80
CA PRO A 112 10.39 3.74 3.62
C PRO A 112 11.05 3.25 2.33
N THR A 113 12.38 3.25 2.25
CA THR A 113 13.14 2.80 1.08
C THR A 113 13.62 1.34 1.18
N HIS A 114 13.17 0.61 2.21
CA HIS A 114 13.62 -0.76 2.45
C HIS A 114 12.98 -1.75 1.46
N LEU A 115 13.61 -1.93 0.30
CA LEU A 115 13.08 -2.72 -0.83
C LEU A 115 12.61 -4.13 -0.44
N MET A 116 13.36 -4.86 0.39
CA MET A 116 12.97 -6.22 0.78
C MET A 116 11.67 -6.24 1.59
N ALA A 117 11.42 -5.19 2.38
CA ALA A 117 10.18 -5.06 3.13
C ALA A 117 9.02 -4.74 2.17
N SER A 118 9.26 -3.87 1.18
CA SER A 118 8.28 -3.57 0.12
C SER A 118 7.93 -4.81 -0.70
N ILE A 119 8.91 -5.66 -1.05
CA ILE A 119 8.67 -6.91 -1.80
C ILE A 119 7.82 -7.88 -0.97
N ARG A 120 8.17 -8.07 0.30
CA ARG A 120 7.42 -8.98 1.19
C ARG A 120 6.00 -8.47 1.44
N LEU A 121 5.83 -7.16 1.67
CA LEU A 121 4.52 -6.55 1.80
C LEU A 121 3.69 -6.74 0.52
N TYR A 122 4.26 -6.48 -0.67
CA TYR A 122 3.58 -6.71 -1.94
C TYR A 122 3.10 -8.15 -2.08
N LYS A 123 3.96 -9.12 -1.75
CA LYS A 123 3.60 -10.55 -1.80
C LYS A 123 2.43 -10.84 -0.85
N SER A 124 2.53 -10.45 0.42
CA SER A 124 1.45 -10.64 1.40
C SER A 124 0.13 -10.05 0.93
N LEU A 125 0.15 -8.83 0.39
CA LEU A 125 -1.03 -8.18 -0.14
C LEU A 125 -1.60 -8.93 -1.36
N LYS A 126 -0.73 -9.42 -2.26
CA LYS A 126 -1.16 -10.15 -3.46
C LYS A 126 -1.79 -11.50 -3.11
N ASP A 127 -1.19 -12.21 -2.16
CA ASP A 127 -1.73 -13.48 -1.65
C ASP A 127 -3.11 -13.25 -1.02
N LEU A 128 -3.25 -12.22 -0.17
CA LEU A 128 -4.53 -11.85 0.44
C LEU A 128 -5.56 -11.42 -0.61
N SER A 129 -5.20 -10.59 -1.59
CA SER A 129 -6.11 -10.17 -2.66
C SER A 129 -6.65 -11.36 -3.44
N SER A 130 -5.78 -12.32 -3.79
CA SER A 130 -6.20 -13.55 -4.47
C SER A 130 -7.17 -14.38 -3.63
N ASN A 131 -6.88 -14.56 -2.35
CA ASN A 131 -7.68 -15.39 -1.45
C ASN A 131 -9.02 -14.72 -1.12
N PHE A 132 -9.04 -13.41 -0.88
CA PHE A 132 -10.26 -12.65 -0.65
C PHE A 132 -11.17 -12.64 -1.89
N ASN A 133 -10.61 -12.56 -3.10
CA ASN A 133 -11.38 -12.76 -4.32
C ASN A 133 -12.00 -14.17 -4.39
N ALA A 134 -11.26 -15.21 -3.98
CA ALA A 134 -11.81 -16.58 -3.92
C ALA A 134 -12.96 -16.69 -2.90
N TYR A 135 -12.81 -16.09 -1.72
CA TYR A 135 -13.89 -16.04 -0.73
C TYR A 135 -15.10 -15.27 -1.24
N ASN A 136 -14.89 -14.15 -1.94
CA ASN A 136 -15.98 -13.35 -2.47
C ASN A 136 -16.79 -14.09 -3.56
N ASN A 137 -16.17 -15.04 -4.26
CA ASN A 137 -16.84 -15.91 -5.23
C ASN A 137 -17.65 -17.04 -4.59
N MET A 138 -17.50 -17.28 -3.28
CA MET A 138 -18.32 -18.23 -2.55
C MET A 138 -19.55 -17.51 -1.98
N PRO A 139 -20.79 -17.92 -2.34
CA PRO A 139 -22.01 -17.21 -1.93
C PRO A 139 -22.16 -17.04 -0.41
N LEU A 140 -21.65 -17.99 0.36
CA LEU A 140 -21.72 -17.98 1.82
C LEU A 140 -20.73 -17.01 2.48
N PHE A 141 -19.66 -16.62 1.78
CA PHE A 141 -18.62 -15.73 2.31
C PHE A 141 -18.67 -14.33 1.69
N SER A 142 -19.31 -14.18 0.53
CA SER A 142 -19.39 -12.90 -0.19
C SER A 142 -19.95 -11.76 0.66
N GLY A 143 -20.98 -12.02 1.49
CA GLY A 143 -21.54 -11.02 2.40
C GLY A 143 -20.60 -10.58 3.52
N LEU A 144 -19.62 -11.42 3.89
CA LEU A 144 -18.61 -11.09 4.91
C LEU A 144 -17.41 -10.37 4.31
N VAL A 145 -17.04 -10.70 3.06
CA VAL A 145 -15.90 -10.14 2.34
C VAL A 145 -16.25 -8.79 1.70
N GLY A 146 -17.36 -8.74 0.98
CA GLY A 146 -17.89 -7.56 0.31
C GLY A 146 -16.86 -6.88 -0.61
N ASP A 147 -16.83 -5.56 -0.55
CA ASP A 147 -16.00 -4.72 -1.42
C ASP A 147 -14.51 -4.77 -1.08
N LEU A 148 -14.10 -5.43 0.02
CA LEU A 148 -12.68 -5.48 0.38
C LEU A 148 -11.86 -6.25 -0.66
N ALA A 149 -12.41 -7.30 -1.26
CA ALA A 149 -11.70 -8.09 -2.26
C ALA A 149 -11.27 -7.24 -3.48
N PRO A 150 -12.19 -6.54 -4.18
CA PRO A 150 -11.80 -5.64 -5.27
C PRO A 150 -11.04 -4.40 -4.79
N GLU A 151 -11.32 -3.86 -3.59
CA GLU A 151 -10.56 -2.73 -3.04
C GLU A 151 -9.08 -3.10 -2.84
N MET A 152 -8.83 -4.26 -2.23
CA MET A 152 -7.47 -4.74 -1.96
C MET A 152 -6.70 -4.97 -3.25
N GLU A 153 -7.33 -5.57 -4.26
CA GLU A 153 -6.71 -5.79 -5.56
C GLU A 153 -6.14 -4.49 -6.14
N LEU A 154 -6.92 -3.40 -6.13
CA LEU A 154 -6.50 -2.08 -6.61
C LEU A 154 -5.38 -1.47 -5.77
N TRP A 155 -5.40 -1.66 -4.44
CA TRP A 155 -4.32 -1.23 -3.56
C TRP A 155 -3.02 -1.97 -3.83
N VAL A 156 -3.08 -3.27 -4.16
CA VAL A 156 -1.89 -4.06 -4.50
C VAL A 156 -1.33 -3.62 -5.85
N ASP A 157 -2.20 -3.61 -6.87
CA ASP A 157 -1.88 -3.33 -8.26
C ASP A 157 -3.06 -2.58 -8.91
N PRO A 158 -2.88 -1.33 -9.38
CA PRO A 158 -1.59 -0.69 -9.67
C PRO A 158 -0.96 0.09 -8.52
N VAL A 159 -1.68 0.36 -7.44
CA VAL A 159 -1.29 1.42 -6.50
C VAL A 159 0.05 1.16 -5.83
N PHE A 160 0.18 0.12 -5.01
CA PHE A 160 1.42 -0.15 -4.28
C PHE A 160 2.56 -0.56 -5.23
N TYR A 161 2.25 -1.41 -6.22
CA TYR A 161 3.24 -1.86 -7.19
C TYR A 161 3.89 -0.69 -7.94
N LYS A 162 3.08 0.17 -8.58
CA LYS A 162 3.62 1.24 -9.44
C LYS A 162 4.16 2.42 -8.66
N LEU A 163 3.50 2.82 -7.56
CA LEU A 163 3.87 4.05 -6.84
C LEU A 163 4.96 3.86 -5.80
N HIS A 164 5.16 2.63 -5.31
CA HIS A 164 6.12 2.36 -4.23
C HIS A 164 7.16 1.30 -4.62
N LEU A 165 6.74 0.09 -5.02
CA LEU A 165 7.68 -1.00 -5.24
C LEU A 165 8.56 -0.79 -6.48
N LEU A 166 7.97 -0.45 -7.62
CA LEU A 166 8.67 -0.30 -8.89
C LEU A 166 9.73 0.82 -8.85
N PRO A 167 9.47 2.02 -8.30
CA PRO A 167 10.49 3.05 -8.12
C PRO A 167 11.68 2.58 -7.28
N LEU A 168 11.44 1.85 -6.18
CA LEU A 168 12.50 1.32 -5.33
C LEU A 168 13.35 0.26 -6.04
N ALA A 169 12.73 -0.59 -6.86
CA ALA A 169 13.45 -1.56 -7.67
C ALA A 169 14.39 -0.87 -8.66
N LYS A 170 13.90 0.15 -9.37
CA LYS A 170 14.69 0.94 -10.33
C LYS A 170 15.90 1.63 -9.68
N LEU A 171 15.73 2.19 -8.48
CA LEU A 171 16.83 2.84 -7.76
C LEU A 171 17.97 1.87 -7.46
N LYS A 172 17.64 0.62 -7.09
CA LYS A 172 18.65 -0.40 -6.78
C LYS A 172 19.38 -0.93 -8.02
N ASP A 173 18.72 -0.95 -9.17
CA ASP A 173 19.36 -1.32 -10.45
C ASP A 173 20.38 -0.24 -10.89
N VAL A 174 20.10 1.04 -10.60
CA VAL A 174 21.03 2.14 -10.89
C VAL A 174 22.25 2.11 -9.96
N GLU A 175 22.09 1.78 -8.67
CA GLU A 175 23.21 1.62 -7.73
C GLU A 175 24.18 0.48 -8.10
N LYS A 176 23.72 -0.52 -8.87
CA LYS A 176 24.54 -1.65 -9.33
C LYS A 176 25.27 -1.40 -10.64
N ALA A 177 25.10 -0.25 -11.29
CA ALA A 177 25.90 0.08 -12.46
C ALA A 177 27.39 0.15 -12.07
N PRO A 178 28.29 -0.64 -12.72
CA PRO A 178 29.72 -0.58 -12.39
C PRO A 178 30.25 0.83 -12.65
N PRO A 179 31.22 1.32 -11.85
CA PRO A 179 31.86 2.61 -12.13
C PRO A 179 32.39 2.57 -13.57
N GLN A 180 31.95 3.52 -14.39
CA GLN A 180 32.46 3.68 -15.75
C GLN A 180 33.99 3.70 -15.67
N ARG A 181 34.61 2.66 -16.24
CA ARG A 181 36.05 2.45 -16.27
C ARG A 181 36.78 3.75 -16.56
N GLU A 182 37.76 4.07 -15.70
CA GLU A 182 38.74 5.12 -15.89
C GLU A 182 39.21 5.16 -17.36
N LYS A 183 39.18 6.35 -17.95
CA LYS A 183 39.83 6.62 -19.24
C LYS A 183 41.30 6.21 -19.12
N LYS A 184 41.71 5.15 -19.81
CA LYS A 184 43.13 4.77 -19.93
C LYS A 184 43.94 5.97 -20.44
N PRO A 185 45.10 6.29 -19.84
CA PRO A 185 45.96 7.36 -20.34
C PRO A 185 46.53 6.99 -21.71
N ILE A 186 46.43 7.92 -22.65
CA ILE A 186 46.99 7.83 -23.99
C ILE A 186 48.53 7.77 -23.87
N PRO A 187 49.22 6.77 -24.42
CA PRO A 187 50.67 6.74 -24.38
C PRO A 187 51.24 7.77 -25.35
N LYS A 188 52.05 8.70 -24.84
CA LYS A 188 52.84 9.63 -25.65
C LYS A 188 53.92 8.83 -26.40
N THR A 189 53.72 8.62 -27.69
CA THR A 189 54.77 8.18 -28.62
C THR A 189 55.86 9.24 -28.72
N LYS A 190 57.09 8.90 -28.29
CA LYS A 190 58.33 9.60 -28.67
C LYS A 190 58.59 9.33 -30.16
N LYS A 191 58.81 10.38 -30.95
CA LYS A 191 59.37 10.27 -32.31
C LYS A 191 60.91 10.29 -32.25
N PRO A 192 61.59 9.54 -33.13
CA PRO A 192 63.02 9.74 -33.41
C PRO A 192 63.27 11.06 -34.15
#